data_AF-A0A814PIX0-F1
#
_entry.id   AF-A0A814PIX0-F1
#
_cell.length_a   1.000
_cell.length_b   1.000
_cell.length_c   1.000
_cell.angle_alpha   90.00
_cell.angle_beta   90.00
_cell.angle_gamma   90.00
#
_symmetry.space_group_name_H-M   'P 1'
#
loop_
_entity.id
_entity.type
_entity.pdbx_description
1 polymer ?
#
loop_
_entity_poly.entity_id
_entity_poly.type
_entity_poly.pdbx_seq_one_letter_code
_entity_poly.pdbx_strand_id
1 'polypeptide(L)'
;MDQPMCIDPPKSAIQAHAKPIMKTIYVAQNKAKCFGMIPMDCFLVKMKPNDKWRFSYNNIEKFHYKEGFQYTLMIKETEIANPPADHSSVQWVLHRILSKKKSKNIKAVVGGN
;
A
#
# COMPACT_ATOMS: atom_id res chain seq x y z
N MET A 1 -20.74 0.47 29.02
CA MET A 1 -20.24 1.79 28.58
C MET A 1 -19.01 2.08 29.43
N ASP A 2 -17.84 1.72 28.91
CA ASP A 2 -16.55 2.40 29.11
C ASP A 2 -15.49 1.53 28.41
N GLN A 3 -14.98 1.99 27.26
CA GLN A 3 -13.76 1.43 26.70
C GLN A 3 -12.61 1.95 27.57
N PRO A 4 -11.84 1.10 28.26
CA PRO A 4 -10.68 1.57 28.99
C PRO A 4 -9.68 2.16 27.98
N MET A 5 -9.44 3.46 28.11
CA MET A 5 -8.34 4.14 27.45
C MET A 5 -7.05 3.57 28.03
N CYS A 6 -6.35 2.73 27.27
CA CYS A 6 -4.99 2.35 27.63
C CYS A 6 -4.12 3.60 27.48
N ILE A 7 -3.85 4.25 28.62
CA ILE A 7 -2.86 5.31 28.72
C ILE A 7 -1.50 4.62 28.61
N ASP A 8 -0.94 4.53 27.41
CA ASP A 8 0.44 4.07 27.21
C ASP A 8 1.41 5.09 27.83
N PRO A 9 2.33 4.68 28.71
CA PRO A 9 3.32 5.58 29.31
C PRO A 9 4.34 6.08 28.27
N PRO A 10 4.85 7.33 28.37
CA PRO A 10 5.83 7.85 27.43
C PRO A 10 7.21 7.30 27.76
N LYS A 11 7.60 6.16 27.16
CA LYS A 11 9.00 5.72 27.20
C LYS A 11 9.80 6.39 26.08
N SER A 12 10.36 7.53 26.44
CA SER A 12 11.32 8.31 25.67
C SER A 12 12.51 7.48 25.14
N ALA A 13 12.95 7.81 23.92
CA ALA A 13 14.23 7.51 23.25
C ALA A 13 14.63 6.02 23.21
N ILE A 14 14.61 5.31 22.08
CA ILE A 14 15.28 5.55 20.80
C ILE A 14 14.48 4.76 19.76
N GLN A 15 13.97 5.41 18.71
CA GLN A 15 13.36 4.69 17.58
C GLN A 15 14.45 3.87 16.87
N ALA A 16 14.48 2.56 17.14
CA ALA A 16 15.21 1.61 16.32
C ALA A 16 14.50 1.53 14.96
N HIS A 17 14.82 2.48 14.08
CA HIS A 17 14.41 2.42 12.69
C HIS A 17 15.06 1.17 12.09
N ALA A 18 14.27 0.14 11.80
CA ALA A 18 14.75 -0.94 10.96
C ALA A 18 15.29 -0.32 9.67
N LYS A 19 16.49 -0.76 9.25
CA LYS A 19 17.14 -0.20 8.07
C LYS A 19 16.19 -0.29 6.89
N PRO A 20 15.93 0.81 6.16
CA PRO A 20 14.96 0.80 5.10
C PRO A 20 15.37 -0.16 3.98
N ILE A 21 14.42 -0.97 3.54
CA ILE A 21 14.60 -1.99 2.51
C ILE A 21 14.03 -1.46 1.20
N MET A 22 14.87 -1.46 0.16
CA MET A 22 14.44 -1.12 -1.19
C MET A 22 13.72 -2.31 -1.80
N LYS A 23 12.47 -2.11 -2.24
CA LYS A 23 11.67 -3.16 -2.88
C LYS A 23 11.11 -2.67 -4.21
N THR A 24 11.06 -3.57 -5.18
CA THR A 24 10.33 -3.34 -6.42
C THR A 24 8.95 -3.97 -6.30
N ILE A 25 7.91 -3.17 -6.53
CA ILE A 25 6.51 -3.62 -6.55
C ILE A 25 5.86 -3.24 -7.87
N TYR A 26 4.80 -3.95 -8.22
CA TYR A 26 3.98 -3.68 -9.39
C TYR A 26 2.61 -3.22 -8.92
N VAL A 27 2.08 -2.13 -9.47
CA VAL A 27 0.75 -1.60 -9.15
C VAL A 27 -0.12 -1.69 -10.40
N ALA A 28 -1.31 -2.26 -10.27
CA ALA A 28 -2.24 -2.47 -11.37
C ALA A 28 -2.84 -1.16 -11.90
N GLN A 29 -3.39 -1.23 -13.10
CA GLN A 29 -4.06 -0.11 -13.77
C GLN A 29 -5.40 0.30 -13.18
N ASN A 30 -5.98 -0.53 -12.32
CA ASN A 30 -7.23 -0.26 -11.62
C ASN A 30 -7.06 -0.55 -10.13
N LYS A 31 -7.81 0.19 -9.31
CA LYS A 31 -8.09 -0.20 -7.94
C LYS A 31 -9.24 -1.20 -7.93
N ALA A 32 -9.43 -1.89 -6.81
CA ALA A 32 -10.57 -2.75 -6.63
C ALA A 32 -11.20 -2.49 -5.26
N LYS A 33 -12.53 -2.66 -5.21
CA LYS A 33 -13.31 -2.50 -3.98
C LYS A 33 -12.81 -3.51 -2.96
N CYS A 34 -12.38 -3.01 -1.81
CA CYS A 34 -11.96 -3.77 -0.66
C CYS A 34 -12.75 -3.30 0.56
N PHE A 35 -12.82 -4.16 1.57
CA PHE A 35 -13.57 -3.90 2.79
C PHE A 35 -12.59 -3.88 3.95
N GLY A 36 -12.43 -2.71 4.57
CA GLY A 36 -11.87 -2.60 5.91
C GLY A 36 -13.03 -2.54 6.90
N MET A 37 -13.05 -1.50 7.75
CA MET A 37 -14.24 -1.16 8.55
C MET A 37 -15.36 -0.56 7.68
N ILE A 38 -15.01 0.03 6.53
CA ILE A 38 -15.94 0.59 5.53
C ILE A 38 -15.52 0.17 4.11
N PRO A 39 -16.42 0.23 3.12
CA PRO A 39 -16.08 0.02 1.71
C PRO A 39 -15.12 1.11 1.21
N MET A 40 -14.01 0.71 0.59
CA MET A 40 -13.02 1.62 0.03
C MET A 40 -12.35 1.04 -1.23
N ASP A 41 -11.55 1.85 -1.93
CA ASP A 41 -10.80 1.41 -3.10
C ASP A 41 -9.33 1.14 -2.75
N CYS A 42 -8.92 -0.13 -2.78
CA CYS A 42 -7.55 -0.56 -2.51
C CYS A 42 -6.72 -0.67 -3.79
N PHE A 43 -5.41 -0.50 -3.64
CA PHE A 43 -4.47 -0.85 -4.70
C PHE A 43 -4.41 -2.35 -4.91
N LEU A 44 -4.24 -2.77 -6.16
CA LEU A 44 -3.83 -4.12 -6.50
C LEU A 44 -2.33 -4.12 -6.78
N VAL A 45 -1.57 -4.92 -6.02
CA VAL A 45 -0.11 -4.98 -6.12
C VAL A 45 0.39 -6.40 -6.34
N LYS A 46 1.62 -6.49 -6.86
CA LYS A 46 2.43 -7.72 -6.88
C LYS A 46 3.81 -7.42 -6.32
N MET A 47 4.38 -8.39 -5.60
CA MET A 47 5.76 -8.31 -5.10
C MET A 47 6.76 -8.82 -6.12
N LYS A 48 6.36 -9.80 -6.94
CA LYS A 48 7.14 -10.33 -8.06
C LYS A 48 6.35 -10.25 -9.37
N PRO A 49 7.00 -10.19 -10.55
CA PRO A 49 6.31 -10.11 -11.84
C PRO A 49 5.26 -11.20 -12.05
N ASN A 50 5.58 -12.42 -11.60
CA ASN A 50 4.78 -13.63 -11.82
C ASN A 50 3.77 -13.89 -10.69
N ASP A 51 3.71 -13.05 -9.65
CA ASP A 51 2.73 -13.23 -8.58
C ASP A 51 1.31 -12.94 -9.09
N LYS A 52 0.31 -13.42 -8.36
CA LYS A 52 -1.08 -13.00 -8.55
C LYS A 52 -1.27 -11.59 -7.96
N TRP A 53 -2.16 -10.80 -8.55
CA TRP A 53 -2.55 -9.51 -7.99
C TRP A 53 -3.19 -9.70 -6.62
N ARG A 54 -2.80 -8.89 -5.64
CA ARG A 54 -3.34 -8.90 -4.28
C ARG A 54 -3.69 -7.49 -3.85
N PHE A 55 -4.69 -7.34 -2.99
CA PHE A 55 -4.99 -6.06 -2.37
C PHE A 55 -3.81 -5.61 -1.51
N SER A 56 -3.46 -4.34 -1.60
CA SER A 56 -2.59 -3.65 -0.66
C SER A 56 -3.42 -2.63 0.11
N TYR A 57 -3.39 -2.78 1.43
CA TYR A 57 -3.96 -1.83 2.39
C TYR A 57 -2.95 -0.75 2.78
N ASN A 58 -1.69 -0.92 2.41
CA ASN A 58 -0.64 0.07 2.63
C ASN A 58 -0.79 1.21 1.62
N ASN A 59 -0.80 2.43 2.13
CA ASN A 59 -0.64 3.59 1.28
C ASN A 59 0.82 3.68 0.79
N ILE A 60 1.01 4.20 -0.41
CA ILE A 60 2.34 4.48 -0.97
C ILE A 60 2.53 5.99 -0.94
N GLU A 61 3.30 6.48 0.02
CA GLU A 61 3.53 7.91 0.16
C GLU A 61 4.24 8.49 -1.06
N LYS A 62 3.88 9.73 -1.42
CA LYS A 62 4.39 10.47 -2.59
C LYS A 62 4.07 9.81 -3.93
N PHE A 63 3.26 8.75 -3.96
CA PHE A 63 2.81 8.13 -5.20
C PHE A 63 1.46 8.67 -5.64
N HIS A 64 1.49 9.48 -6.71
CA HIS A 64 0.28 9.97 -7.37
C HIS A 64 -0.22 8.93 -8.38
N TYR A 65 -1.12 8.07 -7.93
CA TYR A 65 -1.76 7.09 -8.79
C TYR A 65 -2.65 7.77 -9.84
N LYS A 66 -2.52 7.31 -11.09
CA LYS A 66 -3.45 7.63 -12.17
C LYS A 66 -4.01 6.34 -12.74
N GLU A 67 -5.34 6.25 -12.75
CA GLU A 67 -6.08 5.11 -13.30
C GLU A 67 -5.79 4.91 -14.79
N GLY A 68 -5.86 3.65 -15.23
CA GLY A 68 -5.54 3.25 -16.60
C GLY A 68 -4.04 3.08 -16.87
N PHE A 69 -3.18 3.18 -15.85
CA PHE A 69 -1.74 2.94 -15.97
C PHE A 69 -1.27 1.86 -15.02
N GLN A 70 -0.53 0.89 -15.54
CA GLN A 70 0.21 -0.06 -14.72
C GLN A 70 1.59 0.53 -14.40
N TYR A 71 2.01 0.38 -13.14
CA TYR A 71 3.28 0.91 -12.65
C TYR A 71 4.20 -0.20 -12.18
N THR A 72 5.49 0.00 -12.38
CA THR A 72 6.55 -0.68 -11.64
C THR A 72 7.25 0.37 -10.81
N LEU A 73 7.21 0.21 -9.50
CA LEU A 73 7.70 1.19 -8.54
C LEU A 73 8.85 0.59 -7.75
N MET A 74 9.87 1.39 -7.50
CA MET A 74 10.84 1.13 -6.45
C MET A 74 10.39 1.91 -5.22
N ILE A 75 10.04 1.20 -4.16
CA ILE A 75 9.63 1.76 -2.88
C ILE A 75 10.74 1.59 -1.85
N LYS A 76 10.72 2.47 -0.86
CA LYS A 76 11.47 2.35 0.38
C LYS A 76 10.47 1.85 1.44
N GLU A 77 10.64 0.60 1.85
CA GLU A 77 9.87 0.03 2.97
C GLU A 77 10.66 0.24 4.26
N THR A 78 10.01 0.78 5.28
CA THR A 78 10.59 0.98 6.61
C THR A 78 9.65 0.36 7.64
N GLU A 79 10.18 -0.51 8.51
CA GLU A 79 9.39 -1.03 9.63
C GLU A 79 9.30 0.06 10.71
N ILE A 80 8.09 0.26 11.22
CA ILE A 80 7.81 1.19 12.31
C ILE A 80 7.79 0.38 13.60
N ALA A 81 8.75 0.64 14.49
CA ALA A 81 8.71 0.09 15.84
C ALA A 81 7.58 0.76 16.63
N ASN A 82 6.75 -0.04 17.29
CA ASN A 82 5.58 0.41 18.07
C ASN A 82 4.62 1.29 17.24
N PRO A 83 4.01 0.75 16.17
CA PRO A 83 3.01 1.50 15.43
C PRO A 83 1.83 1.84 16.37
N PRO A 84 1.17 3.00 16.20
CA PRO A 84 -0.14 3.24 16.79
C PRO A 84 -1.08 2.06 16.48
N ALA A 85 -2.01 1.74 17.39
CA ALA A 85 -2.89 0.57 17.27
C ALA A 85 -3.60 0.46 15.90
N ASP A 86 -3.90 1.59 15.27
CA ASP A 86 -4.62 1.67 13.99
C ASP A 86 -3.72 1.86 12.75
N HIS A 87 -2.40 1.84 12.92
CA HIS A 87 -1.44 2.07 11.84
C HIS A 87 -0.67 0.79 11.47
N SER A 88 -0.29 0.68 10.19
CA SER A 88 0.54 -0.43 9.73
C SER A 88 1.92 -0.38 10.38
N SER A 89 2.45 -1.55 10.74
CA SER A 89 3.84 -1.72 11.18
C SER A 89 4.87 -1.48 10.08
N VAL A 90 4.43 -1.24 8.83
CA VAL A 90 5.32 -0.93 7.70
C VAL A 90 4.87 0.32 6.95
N GLN A 91 5.83 1.17 6.63
CA GLN A 91 5.65 2.39 5.85
C GLN A 91 6.24 2.21 4.45
N TRP A 92 5.46 2.50 3.41
CA TRP A 92 5.91 2.48 2.03
C TRP A 92 6.01 3.89 1.48
N VAL A 93 7.23 4.30 1.11
CA VAL A 93 7.48 5.59 0.47
C VAL A 93 7.96 5.35 -0.96
N LEU A 94 7.36 6.05 -1.93
CA LEU A 94 7.85 6.00 -3.30
C LEU A 94 9.27 6.55 -3.35
N HIS A 95 10.21 5.74 -3.82
CA HIS A 95 11.56 6.18 -4.10
C HIS A 95 11.74 6.54 -5.58
N ARG A 96 11.26 5.69 -6.51
CA ARG A 96 11.31 5.95 -7.95
C ARG A 96 10.24 5.19 -8.71
N ILE A 97 9.73 5.77 -9.79
CA ILE A 97 8.92 5.04 -10.79
C ILE A 97 9.88 4.42 -11.82
N LEU A 98 9.93 3.08 -11.88
CA LEU A 98 10.75 2.35 -12.83
C LEU A 98 10.05 2.19 -14.19
N SER A 99 8.73 2.05 -14.18
CA SER A 99 7.94 1.99 -15.41
C SER A 99 6.52 2.51 -15.18
N LYS A 100 5.97 3.18 -16.19
CA LYS A 100 4.57 3.61 -16.26
C LYS A 100 4.05 3.26 -17.65
N LYS A 101 3.15 2.29 -17.74
CA LYS A 101 2.58 1.83 -19.01
C LYS A 101 1.09 2.08 -19.02
N LYS A 102 0.60 2.77 -20.05
CA LYS A 102 -0.85 2.91 -20.26
C LYS A 102 -1.41 1.52 -20.55
N SER A 103 -2.38 1.07 -19.77
CA SER A 103 -3.09 -0.16 -20.07
C SER A 103 -3.92 0.07 -21.33
N LYS A 104 -3.68 -0.74 -22.36
CA LYS A 104 -4.51 -0.76 -23.57
C LYS A 104 -5.84 -1.49 -23.32
N ASN A 105 -6.05 -2.04 -22.12
CA ASN A 105 -7.25 -2.77 -21.75
C ASN A 105 -8.01 -2.02 -20.64
N ILE A 106 -8.79 -1.01 -21.06
CA ILE A 106 -9.77 -0.30 -20.23
C ILE A 106 -11.22 -0.67 -20.61
N LYS A 107 -11.43 -1.77 -21.37
CA LYS A 107 -12.76 -2.29 -21.70
C LYS A 107 -12.71 -3.81 -21.83
N ALA A 108 -13.16 -4.51 -20.80
CA ALA A 108 -13.91 -5.77 -20.87
C ALA A 108 -14.12 -6.30 -19.44
N VAL A 109 -15.28 -5.99 -18.85
CA VAL A 109 -16.08 -6.77 -17.88
C VAL A 109 -17.12 -5.78 -17.32
N VAL A 110 -18.01 -5.32 -18.19
CA VAL A 110 -19.40 -5.02 -17.85
C VAL A 110 -20.20 -5.60 -19.01
N GLY A 111 -20.40 -6.91 -18.92
CA GLY A 111 -21.32 -7.69 -19.74
C GLY A 111 -21.98 -8.65 -18.77
N GLY A 112 -22.93 -8.13 -17.98
CA GLY A 112 -23.89 -8.97 -17.28
C GLY A 112 -24.93 -9.40 -18.29
N ASN A 113 -25.08 -10.71 -18.44
CA ASN A 113 -26.25 -11.32 -19.07
C ASN A 113 -27.41 -11.32 -18.07
#